data_AF-A0A937MPZ7-F1
#
_entry.id   AF-A0A937MPZ7-F1
#
_cell.length_a   1.000
_cell.length_b   1.000
_cell.length_c   1.000
_cell.angle_alpha   90.00
_cell.angle_beta   90.00
_cell.angle_gamma   90.00
#
_symmetry.space_group_name_H-M   'P 1'
#
loop_
_entity.id
_entity.type
_entity.pdbx_description
1 polymer ?
#
loop_
_entity_poly.entity_id
_entity_poly.type
_entity_poly.pdbx_seq_one_letter_code
_entity_poly.pdbx_strand_id
1 'polypeptide(L)'
;MVRHRVLYIVLLFVCIGATLFVEWFTTPPPSTKKIHIEAFRYGTSPVIIRANRGDRLILTFSTLDTGHSFFLQDYRIDAKISPASETVEVRDPLQSTEPPTYVREIHLKAGLPGLWGSLVSISRFRCHVYCGPMHGFEQGDLIVRPNWLLAGSMGLLLSIVIIGYLRVRLESSVTKTISQPPIDLNKRFILIDRLLKWRPLQFTFTLPLLAGLMVVLLAGLFGTKVGGRNVAVMLTWIVWISMLALFLVPLGGRIWCMICPLPVIGEYLQRGATTEVRAGGRGRFGNRFFGLGRHWPRVLSGPWLRLFFFLILGTLSASLAGQPKWTAITLMIMVAAGVFFSLVWELRSFCRYVCPVAAFISAYSTIGRLMVRKRN
;
A
#
# COMPACT_ATOMS: atom_id res chain seq x y z
N MET A 1 -7.15 32.71 23.14
CA MET A 1 -7.39 31.82 21.98
C MET A 1 -7.15 32.48 20.62
N VAL A 2 -7.68 33.68 20.32
CA VAL A 2 -7.54 34.31 18.99
C VAL A 2 -6.09 34.67 18.63
N ARG A 3 -5.33 35.25 19.58
CA ARG A 3 -3.91 35.63 19.39
C ARG A 3 -3.00 34.46 18.96
N HIS A 4 -3.18 33.27 19.54
CA HIS A 4 -2.40 32.08 19.16
C HIS A 4 -2.78 31.55 17.78
N ARG A 5 -4.06 31.64 17.39
CA ARG A 5 -4.49 31.23 16.05
C ARG A 5 -3.88 32.11 14.96
N VAL A 6 -3.84 33.43 15.16
CA VAL A 6 -3.20 34.35 14.22
C VAL A 6 -1.71 34.06 14.11
N LEU A 7 -1.01 33.83 15.24
CA LEU A 7 0.41 33.45 15.23
C LEU A 7 0.67 32.18 14.40
N TYR A 8 -0.15 31.13 14.56
CA TYR A 8 0.00 29.88 13.81
C TYR A 8 -0.22 30.08 12.30
N ILE A 9 -1.19 30.91 11.92
CA ILE A 9 -1.44 31.24 10.51
C ILE A 9 -0.26 32.00 9.91
N VAL A 10 0.29 32.98 10.63
CA VAL A 10 1.47 33.73 10.17
C VAL A 10 2.66 32.79 9.99
N LEU A 11 2.95 31.92 10.96
CA LEU A 11 4.04 30.95 10.87
C LEU A 11 3.90 30.01 9.68
N LEU A 12 2.68 29.55 9.38
CA LEU A 12 2.38 28.75 8.20
C LEU A 12 2.82 29.47 6.91
N PHE A 13 2.36 30.70 6.71
CA PHE A 13 2.68 31.47 5.51
C PHE A 13 4.16 31.84 5.42
N VAL A 14 4.80 32.19 6.54
CA VAL A 14 6.23 32.52 6.57
C VAL A 14 7.08 31.30 6.19
N CYS A 15 6.79 30.11 6.74
CA CYS A 15 7.54 28.91 6.41
C CYS A 15 7.41 28.53 4.93
N ILE A 16 6.19 28.59 4.38
CA ILE A 16 5.94 28.31 2.97
C ILE A 16 6.60 29.37 2.08
N GLY A 17 6.44 30.66 2.40
CA GLY A 17 7.02 31.76 1.63
C GLY A 17 8.54 31.69 1.58
N ALA A 18 9.19 31.40 2.71
CA ALA A 18 10.63 31.28 2.80
C ALA A 18 11.17 30.14 1.91
N THR A 19 10.57 28.95 1.96
CA THR A 19 11.04 27.82 1.14
C THR A 19 10.79 28.04 -0.34
N LEU A 20 9.65 28.63 -0.74
CA LEU A 20 9.38 29.00 -2.13
C LEU A 20 10.40 30.04 -2.64
N PHE A 21 10.72 31.05 -1.82
CA PHE A 21 11.71 32.06 -2.16
C PHE A 21 13.11 31.46 -2.38
N VAL A 22 13.54 30.55 -1.49
CA VAL A 22 14.82 29.85 -1.64
C VAL A 22 14.86 29.03 -2.93
N GLU A 23 13.78 28.31 -3.28
CA GLU A 23 13.75 27.50 -4.50
C GLU A 23 13.82 28.37 -5.76
N TRP A 24 13.11 29.51 -5.77
CA TRP A 24 13.19 30.47 -6.85
C TRP A 24 14.60 31.06 -7.00
N PHE A 25 15.16 31.56 -5.89
CA PHE A 25 16.46 32.24 -5.87
C PHE A 25 17.62 31.32 -6.28
N THR A 26 17.52 30.03 -5.94
CA THR A 26 18.57 29.04 -6.26
C THR A 26 18.36 28.35 -7.62
N THR A 27 17.33 28.71 -8.38
CA THR A 27 17.08 28.14 -9.71
C THR A 27 17.90 28.90 -10.77
N PRO A 28 18.85 28.24 -11.45
CA PRO A 28 19.66 28.88 -12.48
C PRO A 28 18.82 29.25 -13.72
N PRO A 29 19.29 30.21 -14.54
CA PRO A 29 18.65 30.54 -15.81
C PRO A 29 18.69 29.34 -16.79
N PRO A 30 17.80 29.34 -17.80
CA PRO A 30 17.72 28.25 -18.76
C PRO A 30 18.96 28.16 -19.66
N SER A 31 19.34 26.93 -20.00
CA SER A 31 20.52 26.57 -20.79
C SER A 31 20.23 25.40 -21.73
N THR A 32 21.10 25.17 -22.72
CA THR A 32 21.02 23.99 -23.59
C THR A 32 21.81 22.84 -22.98
N LYS A 33 21.22 21.64 -22.91
CA LYS A 33 21.84 20.44 -22.34
C LYS A 33 21.70 19.26 -23.28
N LYS A 34 22.80 18.56 -23.53
CA LYS A 34 22.81 17.28 -24.26
C LYS A 34 22.88 16.13 -23.26
N ILE A 35 21.94 15.19 -23.35
CA ILE A 35 21.81 14.07 -22.42
C ILE A 35 21.77 12.79 -23.24
N HIS A 36 22.67 11.87 -22.92
CA HIS A 36 22.65 10.52 -23.47
C HIS A 36 21.91 9.59 -22.50
N ILE A 37 20.92 8.87 -23.01
CA ILE A 37 20.09 7.94 -22.26
C ILE A 37 20.40 6.53 -22.74
N GLU A 38 21.07 5.77 -21.90
CA GLU A 38 21.40 4.37 -22.14
C GLU A 38 20.37 3.49 -21.43
N ALA A 39 19.64 2.68 -22.18
CA ALA A 39 18.68 1.72 -21.65
C ALA A 39 19.33 0.33 -21.51
N PHE A 40 18.96 -0.38 -20.45
CA PHE A 40 19.43 -1.73 -20.20
C PHE A 40 18.38 -2.50 -19.39
N ARG A 41 18.59 -3.80 -19.22
CA ARG A 41 17.68 -4.66 -18.46
C ARG A 41 17.24 -4.04 -17.12
N TYR A 42 15.97 -3.65 -17.07
CA TYR A 42 15.28 -3.13 -15.88
C TYR A 42 15.74 -1.73 -15.40
N GLY A 43 16.42 -0.95 -16.24
CA GLY A 43 16.91 0.36 -15.87
C GLY A 43 17.28 1.27 -17.03
N THR A 44 17.53 2.54 -16.71
CA THR A 44 18.02 3.56 -17.64
C THR A 44 19.11 4.38 -16.97
N SER A 45 20.09 4.84 -17.72
CA SER A 45 21.13 5.75 -17.25
C SER A 45 21.14 7.02 -18.12
N PRO A 46 20.92 8.22 -17.55
CA PRO A 46 20.59 8.49 -16.15
C PRO A 46 19.12 8.17 -15.82
N VAL A 47 18.87 7.64 -14.62
CA VAL A 47 17.50 7.46 -14.07
C VAL A 47 16.83 8.81 -13.79
N ILE A 48 17.61 9.85 -13.47
CA ILE A 48 17.10 11.17 -13.13
C ILE A 48 17.72 12.21 -14.06
N ILE A 49 16.87 12.91 -14.81
CA ILE A 49 17.27 14.02 -15.66
C ILE A 49 16.90 15.33 -14.95
N ARG A 50 17.90 16.18 -14.66
CA ARG A 50 17.67 17.48 -14.01
C ARG A 50 17.78 18.63 -15.01
N ALA A 51 16.69 19.37 -15.14
CA ALA A 51 16.59 20.53 -16.01
C ALA A 51 16.03 21.74 -15.26
N ASN A 52 16.26 22.93 -15.80
CA ASN A 52 15.59 24.16 -15.39
C ASN A 52 14.47 24.45 -16.40
N ARG A 53 13.42 25.11 -15.94
CA ARG A 53 12.30 25.51 -16.77
C ARG A 53 12.81 26.41 -17.89
N GLY A 54 12.53 26.01 -19.13
CA GLY A 54 13.02 26.67 -20.34
C GLY A 54 14.30 26.10 -20.93
N ASP A 55 14.98 25.15 -20.25
CA ASP A 55 16.15 24.45 -20.82
C ASP A 55 15.79 23.81 -22.17
N ARG A 56 16.74 23.81 -23.12
CA ARG A 56 16.64 23.03 -24.36
C ARG A 56 17.38 21.72 -24.16
N LEU A 57 16.64 20.61 -24.06
CA LEU A 57 17.21 19.29 -23.89
C LEU A 57 17.34 18.60 -25.24
N ILE A 58 18.55 18.10 -25.51
CA ILE A 58 18.88 17.30 -26.68
C ILE A 58 19.14 15.88 -26.18
N LEU A 59 18.19 14.98 -26.43
CA LEU A 59 18.23 13.59 -25.96
C LEU A 59 18.74 12.68 -27.05
N THR A 60 19.68 11.81 -26.70
CA THR A 60 20.18 10.72 -27.56
C THR A 60 20.03 9.40 -26.83
N PHE A 61 19.91 8.29 -27.57
CA PHE A 61 19.55 7.01 -26.98
C PHE A 61 20.47 5.89 -27.43
N SER A 62 20.66 4.92 -26.56
CA SER A 62 21.33 3.64 -26.84
C SER A 62 20.69 2.54 -26.00
N THR A 63 20.92 1.27 -26.37
CA THR A 63 20.47 0.12 -25.59
C THR A 63 21.58 -0.94 -25.53
N LEU A 64 21.78 -1.54 -24.35
CA LEU A 64 22.84 -2.53 -24.11
C LEU A 64 22.43 -3.98 -24.40
N ASP A 65 21.13 -4.26 -24.48
CA ASP A 65 20.64 -5.65 -24.56
C ASP A 65 19.49 -5.83 -25.57
N THR A 66 18.31 -5.26 -25.31
CA THR A 66 17.08 -5.56 -26.06
C THR A 66 16.43 -4.29 -26.61
N GLY A 67 15.24 -4.43 -27.20
CA GLY A 67 14.41 -3.28 -27.54
C GLY A 67 13.85 -2.61 -26.29
N HIS A 68 14.17 -1.33 -26.11
CA HIS A 68 13.67 -0.50 -25.03
C HIS A 68 12.81 0.64 -25.58
N SER A 69 12.25 1.44 -24.68
CA SER A 69 11.57 2.67 -25.08
C SER A 69 11.68 3.74 -24.02
N PHE A 70 11.68 4.98 -24.47
CA PHE A 70 11.59 6.16 -23.65
C PHE A 70 10.23 6.80 -23.85
N PHE A 71 9.30 6.47 -22.96
CA PHE A 71 7.93 6.98 -23.00
C PHE A 71 7.77 8.13 -22.02
N LEU A 72 7.79 9.36 -22.51
CA LEU A 72 7.61 10.60 -21.75
C LEU A 72 6.31 11.28 -22.19
N GLN A 73 5.21 10.81 -21.58
CA GLN A 73 3.85 11.16 -21.98
C GLN A 73 3.55 12.66 -21.91
N ASP A 74 4.02 13.34 -20.87
CA ASP A 74 3.74 14.77 -20.66
C ASP A 74 4.29 15.65 -21.79
N TYR A 75 5.33 15.18 -22.48
CA TYR A 75 5.97 15.85 -23.61
C TYR A 75 5.58 15.25 -24.95
N ARG A 76 4.61 14.32 -24.97
CA ARG A 76 4.13 13.64 -26.17
C ARG A 76 5.22 12.87 -26.93
N ILE A 77 6.11 12.21 -26.19
CA ILE A 77 7.23 11.44 -26.76
C ILE A 77 7.06 9.96 -26.39
N ASP A 78 6.91 9.09 -27.39
CA ASP A 78 7.15 7.64 -27.30
C ASP A 78 8.28 7.26 -28.26
N ALA A 79 9.51 7.15 -27.75
CA ALA A 79 10.66 6.77 -28.53
C ALA A 79 10.96 5.28 -28.35
N LYS A 80 10.97 4.49 -29.44
CA LYS A 80 11.41 3.09 -29.46
C LYS A 80 12.89 3.03 -29.80
N ILE A 81 13.63 2.30 -28.96
CA ILE A 81 15.08 2.18 -29.01
C ILE A 81 15.40 0.74 -29.39
N SER A 82 15.92 0.55 -30.61
CA SER A 82 16.29 -0.77 -31.12
C SER A 82 17.81 -0.99 -30.98
N PRO A 83 18.25 -2.21 -30.64
CA PRO A 83 19.68 -2.55 -30.62
C PRO A 83 20.35 -2.29 -31.97
N ALA A 84 21.60 -1.80 -31.92
CA ALA A 84 22.43 -1.51 -33.10
C ALA A 84 21.82 -0.52 -34.13
N SER A 85 20.84 0.28 -33.72
CA SER A 85 20.28 1.36 -34.55
C SER A 85 20.83 2.72 -34.13
N GLU A 86 21.27 3.54 -35.09
CA GLU A 86 21.66 4.94 -34.84
C GLU A 86 20.47 5.89 -34.72
N THR A 87 19.29 5.46 -35.16
CA THR A 87 18.05 6.24 -35.13
C THR A 87 17.04 5.62 -34.16
N VAL A 88 16.27 6.47 -33.49
CA VAL A 88 15.11 6.07 -32.71
C VAL A 88 13.82 6.33 -33.47
N GLU A 89 12.87 5.43 -33.31
CA GLU A 89 11.52 5.58 -33.85
C GLU A 89 10.69 6.38 -32.85
N VAL A 90 10.26 7.59 -33.23
CA VAL A 90 9.53 8.51 -32.35
C VAL A 90 8.09 8.64 -32.82
N ARG A 91 7.17 8.44 -31.89
CA ARG A 91 5.72 8.60 -32.08
C ARG A 91 5.15 9.54 -31.04
N ASP A 92 4.06 10.21 -31.43
CA ASP A 92 3.21 10.92 -30.49
C ASP A 92 2.15 9.97 -29.90
N PRO A 93 2.15 9.72 -28.59
CA PRO A 93 1.23 8.77 -27.99
C PRO A 93 -0.23 9.23 -28.00
N LEU A 94 -0.50 10.52 -28.25
CA LEU A 94 -1.86 11.06 -28.35
C LEU A 94 -2.42 11.01 -29.78
N GLN A 95 -1.57 10.75 -30.79
CA GLN A 95 -1.95 10.68 -32.20
C GLN A 95 -1.55 9.34 -32.80
N SER A 96 -2.32 8.29 -32.51
CA SER A 96 -2.00 6.92 -32.90
C SER A 96 -2.05 6.63 -34.42
N THR A 97 -2.60 7.54 -35.21
CA THR A 97 -2.78 7.39 -36.67
C THR A 97 -1.62 7.95 -37.47
N GLU A 98 -0.75 8.77 -36.87
CA GLU A 98 0.37 9.39 -37.56
C GLU A 98 1.54 8.40 -37.71
N PRO A 99 2.24 8.42 -38.86
CA PRO A 99 3.40 7.55 -39.07
C PRO A 99 4.55 7.93 -38.12
N PRO A 100 5.37 6.96 -37.69
CA PRO A 100 6.55 7.25 -36.87
C PRO A 100 7.58 8.07 -37.64
N THR A 101 8.33 8.88 -36.90
CA THR A 101 9.50 9.61 -37.42
C THR A 101 10.78 8.94 -36.92
N TYR A 102 11.81 8.90 -37.78
CA TYR A 102 13.11 8.34 -37.42
C TYR A 102 14.12 9.46 -37.25
N VAL A 103 14.62 9.64 -36.03
CA VAL A 103 15.53 10.73 -35.68
C VAL A 103 16.72 10.21 -34.89
N ARG A 104 17.87 10.89 -34.99
CA ARG A 104 19.06 10.59 -34.19
C ARG A 104 19.01 11.25 -32.80
N GLU A 105 18.38 12.42 -32.73
CA GLU A 105 18.30 13.22 -31.51
C GLU A 105 16.86 13.74 -31.34
N ILE A 106 16.38 13.77 -30.10
CA ILE A 106 15.06 14.34 -29.75
C ILE A 106 15.28 15.66 -29.03
N HIS A 107 14.66 16.72 -29.54
CA HIS A 107 14.75 18.05 -28.95
C HIS A 107 13.47 18.37 -28.19
N LEU A 108 13.59 18.75 -26.92
CA LEU A 108 12.44 19.21 -26.12
C LEU A 108 12.79 20.41 -25.27
N LYS A 109 11.80 21.24 -24.97
CA LYS A 109 11.94 22.38 -24.04
C LYS A 109 11.43 21.96 -22.68
N ALA A 110 12.28 22.01 -21.65
CA ALA A 110 11.92 21.56 -20.32
C ALA A 110 10.89 22.49 -19.65
N GLY A 111 9.88 21.89 -19.04
CA GLY A 111 8.80 22.57 -18.33
C GLY A 111 7.51 22.62 -19.13
N LEU A 112 6.48 22.01 -18.57
CA LEU A 112 5.15 21.99 -19.17
C LEU A 112 4.52 23.39 -19.14
N PRO A 113 3.71 23.75 -20.16
CA PRO A 113 3.00 25.02 -20.18
C PRO A 113 1.88 25.08 -19.12
N GLY A 114 1.40 26.29 -18.85
CA GLY A 114 0.27 26.53 -17.95
C GLY A 114 0.60 26.50 -16.46
N LEU A 115 -0.45 26.71 -15.64
CA LEU A 115 -0.39 26.72 -14.18
C LEU A 115 0.00 25.34 -13.63
N TRP A 116 -0.65 24.28 -14.11
CA TRP A 116 -0.34 22.90 -13.74
C TRP A 116 1.09 22.51 -14.09
N GLY A 117 1.57 22.91 -15.27
CA GLY A 117 2.96 22.67 -15.67
C GLY A 117 3.99 23.49 -14.90
N SER A 118 3.56 24.53 -14.18
CA SER A 118 4.41 25.22 -13.22
C SER A 118 4.43 24.50 -11.88
N LEU A 119 3.28 23.95 -11.44
CA LEU A 119 3.17 23.27 -10.16
C LEU A 119 3.83 21.88 -10.19
N VAL A 120 3.63 21.14 -11.28
CA VAL A 120 4.18 19.80 -11.51
C VAL A 120 5.59 19.94 -12.08
N SER A 121 6.57 19.65 -11.24
CA SER A 121 8.00 19.72 -11.55
C SER A 121 8.60 18.39 -11.96
N ILE A 122 7.84 17.29 -11.88
CA ILE A 122 8.32 15.93 -12.16
C ILE A 122 7.47 15.33 -13.28
N SER A 123 8.12 14.94 -14.36
CA SER A 123 7.54 14.14 -15.44
C SER A 123 8.24 12.80 -15.50
N ARG A 124 7.48 11.71 -15.32
CA ARG A 124 8.04 10.36 -15.29
C ARG A 124 8.12 9.79 -16.70
N PHE A 125 9.30 9.31 -17.08
CA PHE A 125 9.46 8.47 -18.26
C PHE A 125 9.53 7.00 -17.86
N ARG A 126 9.10 6.11 -18.77
CA ARG A 126 9.01 4.66 -18.54
C ARG A 126 9.30 3.88 -19.81
N CYS A 127 9.55 2.58 -19.65
CA CYS A 127 9.58 1.65 -20.78
C CYS A 127 8.18 1.14 -21.12
N HIS A 128 7.70 1.48 -22.31
CA HIS A 128 6.43 1.03 -22.89
C HIS A 128 6.57 -0.27 -23.72
N VAL A 129 7.79 -0.71 -24.00
CA VAL A 129 8.10 -1.99 -24.67
C VAL A 129 8.31 -3.09 -23.63
N TYR A 130 7.91 -4.32 -23.95
CA TYR A 130 8.20 -5.46 -23.09
C TYR A 130 9.67 -5.89 -23.24
N CYS A 131 10.55 -5.34 -22.40
CA CYS A 131 11.98 -5.69 -22.32
C CYS A 131 12.27 -6.82 -21.30
N GLY A 132 11.23 -7.41 -20.69
CA GLY A 132 11.34 -8.57 -19.80
C GLY A 132 10.39 -8.54 -18.59
N PRO A 133 10.48 -9.53 -17.67
CA PRO A 133 9.54 -9.68 -16.56
C PRO A 133 9.40 -8.48 -15.62
N MET A 134 10.45 -7.68 -15.45
CA MET A 134 10.46 -6.49 -14.59
C MET A 134 10.39 -5.17 -15.39
N HIS A 135 9.97 -5.18 -16.66
CA HIS A 135 9.92 -3.97 -17.50
C HIS A 135 9.10 -2.83 -16.87
N GLY A 136 8.05 -3.15 -16.10
CA GLY A 136 7.21 -2.15 -15.43
C GLY A 136 7.92 -1.37 -14.32
N PHE A 137 9.10 -1.82 -13.87
CA PHE A 137 9.94 -1.09 -12.91
C PHE A 137 10.98 -0.20 -13.57
N GLU A 138 11.14 -0.29 -14.90
CA GLU A 138 12.01 0.59 -15.66
C GLU A 138 11.34 1.96 -15.83
N GLN A 139 11.67 2.86 -14.90
CA GLN A 139 11.17 4.21 -14.85
C GLN A 139 12.29 5.18 -14.44
N GLY A 140 12.17 6.40 -14.89
CA GLY A 140 13.02 7.51 -14.48
C GLY A 140 12.26 8.82 -14.47
N ASP A 141 12.84 9.84 -13.87
CA ASP A 141 12.15 11.10 -13.62
C ASP A 141 12.91 12.27 -14.29
N LEU A 142 12.19 13.06 -15.10
CA LEU A 142 12.61 14.38 -15.54
C LEU A 142 12.15 15.40 -14.50
N ILE A 143 13.10 15.97 -13.76
CA ILE A 143 12.86 16.97 -12.73
C ILE A 143 13.20 18.35 -13.29
N VAL A 144 12.19 19.21 -13.36
CA VAL A 144 12.29 20.59 -13.85
C VAL A 144 12.20 21.57 -12.68
N ARG A 145 13.26 22.37 -12.48
CA ARG A 145 13.28 23.45 -11.48
C ARG A 145 12.71 24.76 -12.05
N PRO A 146 12.05 25.61 -11.25
CA PRO A 146 11.87 25.51 -9.79
C PRO A 146 10.81 24.46 -9.40
N ASN A 147 11.10 23.69 -8.35
CA ASN A 147 10.20 22.68 -7.79
C ASN A 147 9.30 23.27 -6.70
N TRP A 148 8.29 24.03 -7.10
CA TRP A 148 7.39 24.73 -6.18
C TRP A 148 6.62 23.79 -5.24
N LEU A 149 6.21 22.62 -5.72
CA LEU A 149 5.47 21.65 -4.91
C LEU A 149 6.35 21.08 -3.77
N LEU A 150 7.60 20.75 -4.07
CA LEU A 150 8.55 20.28 -3.06
C LEU A 150 8.88 21.39 -2.06
N ALA A 151 9.17 22.60 -2.55
CA ALA A 151 9.46 23.74 -1.69
C ALA A 151 8.27 24.08 -0.77
N GLY A 152 7.07 24.14 -1.32
CA GLY A 152 5.84 24.39 -0.55
C GLY A 152 5.54 23.29 0.48
N SER A 153 5.71 22.02 0.11
CA SER A 153 5.52 20.90 1.04
C SER A 153 6.57 20.87 2.16
N MET A 154 7.82 21.25 1.89
CA MET A 154 8.84 21.41 2.91
C MET A 154 8.50 22.55 3.88
N GLY A 155 7.99 23.67 3.37
CA GLY A 155 7.51 24.79 4.19
C GLY A 155 6.31 24.41 5.06
N LEU A 156 5.37 23.62 4.53
CA LEU A 156 4.26 23.06 5.29
C LEU A 156 4.77 22.13 6.41
N LEU A 157 5.70 21.22 6.11
CA LEU A 157 6.27 20.32 7.11
C LEU A 157 6.98 21.09 8.22
N LEU A 158 7.79 22.09 7.86
CA LEU A 158 8.45 22.99 8.82
C LEU A 158 7.42 23.68 9.73
N SER A 159 6.34 24.21 9.14
CA SER A 159 5.28 24.88 9.89
C SER A 159 4.57 23.94 10.88
N ILE A 160 4.29 22.69 10.49
CA ILE A 160 3.64 21.70 11.37
C ILE A 160 4.50 21.42 12.59
N VAL A 161 5.80 21.23 12.39
CA VAL A 161 6.75 20.95 13.47
C VAL A 161 6.84 22.15 14.42
N ILE A 162 7.00 23.37 13.89
CA ILE A 162 7.11 24.59 14.69
C ILE A 162 5.81 24.87 15.46
N ILE A 163 4.66 24.80 14.80
CA ILE A 163 3.35 25.03 15.42
C ILE A 163 3.07 23.95 16.47
N GLY A 164 3.40 22.68 16.19
CA GLY A 164 3.26 21.57 17.13
C GLY A 164 4.10 21.78 18.38
N TYR A 165 5.37 22.16 18.21
CA TYR A 165 6.27 22.48 19.32
C TYR A 165 5.75 23.66 20.17
N LEU A 166 5.31 24.73 19.51
CA LEU A 166 4.73 25.89 20.18
C LEU A 166 3.45 25.54 20.94
N ARG A 167 2.58 24.68 20.40
CA ARG A 167 1.38 24.23 21.12
C ARG A 167 1.73 23.45 22.37
N VAL A 168 2.68 22.52 22.30
CA VAL A 168 3.12 21.77 23.49
C VAL A 168 3.70 22.70 24.56
N ARG A 169 4.42 23.75 24.15
CA ARG A 169 5.01 24.73 25.08
C ARG A 169 4.00 25.73 25.64
N LEU A 170 3.04 26.18 24.84
CA LEU A 170 2.13 27.28 25.17
C LEU A 170 0.77 26.81 25.70
N GLU A 171 0.31 25.61 25.34
CA GLU A 171 -0.94 25.02 25.83
C GLU A 171 -0.62 23.97 26.91
N SER A 172 -0.64 24.38 28.18
CA SER A 172 -0.63 23.45 29.31
C SER A 172 -1.89 22.59 29.31
N SER A 173 -1.69 21.28 29.33
CA SER A 173 -2.68 20.21 29.19
C SER A 173 -4.01 20.46 29.91
N VAL A 174 -5.08 20.74 29.15
CA VAL A 174 -6.44 20.39 29.55
C VAL A 174 -6.82 19.16 28.74
N THR A 175 -6.38 17.99 29.20
CA THR A 175 -6.91 16.73 28.70
C THR A 175 -8.34 16.61 29.22
N LYS A 176 -9.31 17.17 28.48
CA LYS A 176 -10.72 16.98 28.76
C LYS A 176 -11.03 15.50 28.50
N THR A 177 -11.06 14.69 29.55
CA THR A 177 -11.55 13.32 29.48
C THR A 177 -13.03 13.40 29.12
N ILE A 178 -13.36 13.14 27.86
CA ILE A 178 -14.75 13.05 27.41
C ILE A 178 -15.31 11.74 27.99
N SER A 179 -15.87 11.81 29.20
CA SER A 179 -16.48 10.70 29.92
C SER A 179 -17.92 10.46 29.47
N GLN A 180 -18.16 10.32 28.17
CA GLN A 180 -19.50 9.92 27.73
C GLN A 180 -19.67 8.41 27.93
N PRO A 181 -20.78 7.98 28.57
CA PRO A 181 -21.05 6.56 28.74
C PRO A 181 -21.21 5.89 27.36
N PRO A 182 -20.61 4.72 27.13
CA PRO A 182 -20.71 4.04 25.85
C PRO A 182 -22.16 3.62 25.59
N ILE A 183 -22.65 3.89 24.37
CA ILE A 183 -24.00 3.52 23.93
C ILE A 183 -24.04 2.01 23.67
N ASP A 184 -24.97 1.30 24.30
CA ASP A 184 -25.23 -0.12 24.06
C ASP A 184 -26.09 -0.30 22.79
N LEU A 185 -25.44 -0.72 21.71
CA LEU A 185 -26.08 -0.94 20.40
C LEU A 185 -27.08 -2.11 20.42
N ASN A 186 -26.87 -3.13 21.27
CA ASN A 186 -27.74 -4.30 21.32
C ASN A 186 -29.09 -3.97 21.96
N LYS A 187 -29.11 -3.03 22.91
CA LYS A 187 -30.36 -2.50 23.49
C LYS A 187 -31.11 -1.62 22.51
N ARG A 188 -30.40 -0.85 21.68
CA ARG A 188 -31.00 0.11 20.75
C ARG A 188 -31.54 -0.55 19.48
N PHE A 189 -30.91 -1.62 19.00
CA PHE A 189 -31.29 -2.31 17.77
C PHE A 189 -31.50 -3.81 18.01
N ILE A 190 -32.77 -4.22 18.09
CA ILE A 190 -33.18 -5.63 18.30
C ILE A 190 -32.64 -6.56 17.20
N LEU A 191 -32.50 -6.05 15.97
CA LEU A 191 -31.95 -6.83 14.85
C LEU A 191 -30.48 -7.21 15.09
N ILE A 192 -29.68 -6.31 15.68
CA ILE A 192 -28.27 -6.56 15.99
C ILE A 192 -28.15 -7.62 17.08
N ASP A 193 -28.97 -7.53 18.13
CA ASP A 193 -29.00 -8.53 19.21
C ASP A 193 -29.41 -9.91 18.67
N ARG A 194 -30.42 -9.97 17.79
CA ARG A 194 -30.85 -11.22 17.13
C ARG A 194 -29.76 -11.78 16.22
N LEU A 195 -29.10 -10.94 15.43
CA LEU A 195 -28.03 -11.34 14.52
C LEU A 195 -26.81 -11.87 15.27
N LEU A 196 -26.36 -11.19 16.33
CA LEU A 196 -25.21 -11.61 17.14
C LEU A 196 -25.46 -12.92 17.92
N LYS A 197 -26.72 -13.22 18.26
CA LYS A 197 -27.12 -14.49 18.88
C LYS A 197 -27.31 -15.63 17.88
N TRP A 198 -27.32 -15.33 16.58
CA TRP A 198 -27.53 -16.33 15.55
C TRP A 198 -26.28 -17.23 15.42
N ARG A 199 -26.41 -18.48 15.86
CA ARG A 199 -25.29 -19.44 15.90
C ARG A 199 -24.55 -19.66 14.57
N PRO A 200 -25.20 -19.74 13.40
CA PRO A 200 -24.49 -19.95 12.14
C PRO A 200 -23.86 -18.67 11.57
N LEU A 201 -24.01 -17.49 12.21
CA LEU A 201 -23.52 -16.20 11.72
C LEU A 201 -22.07 -16.28 11.23
N GLN A 202 -21.17 -16.82 12.05
CA GLN A 202 -19.77 -16.97 11.67
C GLN A 202 -19.61 -17.80 10.40
N PHE A 203 -20.27 -18.96 10.36
CA PHE A 203 -20.15 -19.91 9.25
C PHE A 203 -20.67 -19.32 7.94
N THR A 204 -21.84 -18.67 7.99
CA THR A 204 -22.48 -18.04 6.83
C THR A 204 -21.59 -17.02 6.14
N PHE A 205 -20.83 -16.22 6.90
CA PHE A 205 -19.90 -15.25 6.32
C PHE A 205 -18.53 -15.85 5.98
N THR A 206 -18.05 -16.87 6.70
CA THR A 206 -16.78 -17.52 6.38
C THR A 206 -16.83 -18.34 5.10
N LEU A 207 -17.98 -18.95 4.76
CA LEU A 207 -18.09 -19.87 3.64
C LEU A 207 -17.86 -19.19 2.27
N PRO A 208 -18.48 -18.04 1.94
CA PRO A 208 -18.18 -17.29 0.72
C PRO A 208 -16.71 -16.85 0.64
N LEU A 209 -16.12 -16.48 1.78
CA LEU A 209 -14.72 -16.04 1.84
C LEU A 209 -13.75 -17.20 1.65
N LEU A 210 -14.10 -18.39 2.14
CA LEU A 210 -13.34 -19.61 1.88
C LEU A 210 -13.42 -20.00 0.41
N ALA A 211 -14.61 -19.91 -0.21
CA ALA A 211 -14.76 -20.11 -1.66
C ALA A 211 -13.93 -19.09 -2.45
N GLY A 212 -13.96 -17.82 -2.06
CA GLY A 212 -13.11 -16.77 -2.64
C GLY A 212 -11.61 -17.07 -2.48
N LEU A 213 -11.19 -17.56 -1.31
CA LEU A 213 -9.81 -17.99 -1.08
C LEU A 213 -9.42 -19.13 -2.03
N MET A 214 -10.28 -20.11 -2.25
CA MET A 214 -10.02 -21.20 -3.21
C MET A 214 -9.85 -20.67 -4.64
N VAL A 215 -10.71 -19.74 -5.07
CA VAL A 215 -10.56 -19.07 -6.39
C VAL A 215 -9.22 -18.34 -6.48
N VAL A 216 -8.83 -17.60 -5.44
CA VAL A 216 -7.53 -16.90 -5.37
C VAL A 216 -6.36 -17.89 -5.45
N LEU A 217 -6.41 -19.01 -4.74
CA LEU A 217 -5.34 -20.02 -4.78
C LEU A 217 -5.20 -20.64 -6.17
N LEU A 218 -6.31 -21.07 -6.77
CA LEU A 218 -6.31 -21.67 -8.11
C LEU A 218 -5.86 -20.65 -9.18
N ALA A 219 -6.39 -19.42 -9.13
CA ALA A 219 -6.01 -18.36 -10.06
C ALA A 219 -4.53 -17.94 -9.91
N GLY A 220 -3.99 -17.95 -8.69
CA GLY A 220 -2.58 -17.60 -8.48
C GLY A 220 -1.61 -18.69 -8.96
N LEU A 221 -1.97 -19.97 -8.84
CA LEU A 221 -1.14 -21.09 -9.27
C LEU A 221 -1.20 -21.35 -10.78
N PHE A 222 -2.42 -21.36 -11.34
CA PHE A 222 -2.68 -21.79 -12.73
C PHE A 222 -3.09 -20.64 -13.67
N GLY A 223 -3.38 -19.46 -13.13
CA GLY A 223 -3.82 -18.32 -13.93
C GLY A 223 -2.69 -17.57 -14.64
N THR A 224 -3.01 -16.38 -15.13
CA THR A 224 -2.09 -15.53 -15.90
C THR A 224 -0.87 -15.12 -15.06
N LYS A 225 0.32 -15.05 -15.67
CA LYS A 225 1.56 -14.68 -14.96
C LYS A 225 1.66 -13.18 -14.66
N VAL A 226 0.83 -12.36 -15.30
CA VAL A 226 0.85 -10.90 -15.16
C VAL A 226 -0.04 -10.51 -13.98
N GLY A 227 0.53 -9.97 -12.90
CA GLY A 227 -0.20 -9.58 -11.70
C GLY A 227 -1.40 -8.67 -11.97
N GLY A 228 -1.24 -7.70 -12.88
CA GLY A 228 -2.30 -6.79 -13.35
C GLY A 228 -3.51 -7.45 -14.02
N ARG A 229 -3.39 -8.71 -14.47
CA ARG A 229 -4.46 -9.46 -15.14
C ARG A 229 -4.83 -10.74 -14.40
N ASN A 230 -4.31 -10.92 -13.18
CA ASN A 230 -4.56 -12.11 -12.38
C ASN A 230 -5.53 -11.78 -11.24
N VAL A 231 -6.64 -12.52 -11.19
CA VAL A 231 -7.70 -12.37 -10.19
C VAL A 231 -7.16 -12.53 -8.76
N ALA A 232 -6.20 -13.42 -8.53
CA ALA A 232 -5.60 -13.64 -7.21
C ALA A 232 -4.93 -12.38 -6.66
N VAL A 233 -4.14 -11.70 -7.50
CA VAL A 233 -3.44 -10.47 -7.11
C VAL A 233 -4.43 -9.33 -6.94
N MET A 234 -5.34 -9.15 -7.91
CA MET A 234 -6.36 -8.10 -7.89
C MET A 234 -7.26 -8.19 -6.66
N LEU A 235 -7.80 -9.38 -6.37
CA LEU A 235 -8.66 -9.55 -5.20
C LEU A 235 -7.88 -9.40 -3.89
N THR A 236 -6.70 -10.03 -3.76
CA THR A 236 -5.98 -10.07 -2.49
C THR A 236 -5.34 -8.73 -2.13
N TRP A 237 -4.68 -8.06 -3.08
CA TRP A 237 -3.87 -6.88 -2.78
C TRP A 237 -4.60 -5.56 -3.03
N ILE A 238 -5.55 -5.53 -3.97
CA ILE A 238 -6.27 -4.30 -4.31
C ILE A 238 -7.61 -4.29 -3.58
N VAL A 239 -8.52 -5.20 -3.94
CA VAL A 239 -9.88 -5.19 -3.39
C VAL A 239 -9.85 -5.40 -1.88
N TRP A 240 -9.13 -6.44 -1.43
CA TRP A 240 -9.21 -6.89 -0.06
C TRP A 240 -8.44 -6.01 0.94
N ILE A 241 -7.19 -5.64 0.63
CA ILE A 241 -6.45 -4.71 1.49
C ILE A 241 -7.17 -3.35 1.56
N SER A 242 -7.74 -2.87 0.45
CA SER A 242 -8.54 -1.63 0.45
C SER A 242 -9.80 -1.78 1.30
N MET A 243 -10.52 -2.89 1.17
CA MET A 243 -11.70 -3.17 1.99
C MET A 243 -11.36 -3.22 3.48
N LEU A 244 -10.24 -3.87 3.81
CA LEU A 244 -9.75 -3.99 5.18
C LEU A 244 -9.37 -2.62 5.75
N ALA A 245 -8.64 -1.81 4.98
CA ALA A 245 -8.19 -0.48 5.40
C ALA A 245 -9.34 0.53 5.52
N LEU A 246 -10.30 0.53 4.58
CA LEU A 246 -11.37 1.55 4.52
C LEU A 246 -12.57 1.21 5.40
N PHE A 247 -12.96 -0.06 5.51
CA PHE A 247 -14.20 -0.45 6.19
C PHE A 247 -13.96 -1.21 7.49
N LEU A 248 -13.17 -2.29 7.45
CA LEU A 248 -13.06 -3.19 8.61
C LEU A 248 -12.22 -2.57 9.72
N VAL A 249 -11.18 -1.83 9.36
CA VAL A 249 -10.34 -1.13 10.33
C VAL A 249 -11.14 -0.11 11.16
N PRO A 250 -11.90 0.84 10.57
CA PRO A 250 -12.69 1.80 11.35
C PRO A 250 -13.82 1.18 12.18
N LEU A 251 -14.49 0.15 11.65
CA LEU A 251 -15.68 -0.47 12.27
C LEU A 251 -15.33 -1.50 13.35
N GLY A 252 -14.09 -2.00 13.39
CA GLY A 252 -13.64 -2.93 14.41
C GLY A 252 -12.97 -4.14 13.79
N GLY A 253 -11.68 -4.02 13.51
CA GLY A 253 -10.93 -5.05 12.78
C GLY A 253 -10.86 -6.42 13.48
N ARG A 254 -11.28 -6.57 14.74
CA ARG A 254 -11.45 -7.90 15.36
C ARG A 254 -12.63 -8.69 14.78
N ILE A 255 -13.62 -8.04 14.20
CA ILE A 255 -14.71 -8.68 13.44
C ILE A 255 -14.10 -9.46 12.27
N TRP A 256 -13.06 -8.91 11.62
CA TRP A 256 -12.35 -9.61 10.54
C TRP A 256 -11.79 -10.96 10.98
N CYS A 257 -11.13 -10.99 12.15
CA CYS A 257 -10.55 -12.22 12.66
C CYS A 257 -11.62 -13.31 12.84
N MET A 258 -12.86 -12.96 13.19
CA MET A 258 -13.98 -13.91 13.31
C MET A 258 -14.29 -14.62 11.98
N ILE A 259 -14.22 -13.89 10.86
CA ILE A 259 -14.66 -14.36 9.53
C ILE A 259 -13.49 -14.73 8.61
N CYS A 260 -12.24 -14.52 9.04
CA CYS A 260 -11.05 -14.78 8.24
C CYS A 260 -11.01 -16.26 7.78
N PRO A 261 -10.87 -16.54 6.46
CA PRO A 261 -10.87 -17.92 5.96
C PRO A 261 -9.56 -18.68 6.24
N LEU A 262 -8.47 -17.98 6.59
CA LEU A 262 -7.14 -18.59 6.79
C LEU A 262 -7.11 -19.62 7.94
N PRO A 263 -7.60 -19.32 9.16
CA PRO A 263 -7.62 -20.29 10.25
C PRO A 263 -8.83 -21.25 10.21
N VAL A 264 -9.82 -21.03 9.33
CA VAL A 264 -11.12 -21.74 9.38
C VAL A 264 -10.96 -23.25 9.28
N ILE A 265 -10.08 -23.74 8.41
CA ILE A 265 -9.83 -25.18 8.26
C ILE A 265 -9.31 -25.78 9.57
N GLY A 266 -8.36 -25.09 10.21
CA GLY A 266 -7.79 -25.51 11.49
C GLY A 266 -8.79 -25.47 12.63
N GLU A 267 -9.61 -24.42 12.70
CA GLU A 267 -10.67 -24.31 13.68
C GLU A 267 -11.77 -25.36 13.51
N TYR A 268 -12.13 -25.67 12.26
CA TYR A 268 -13.11 -26.70 11.97
C TYR A 268 -12.61 -28.07 12.42
N LEU A 269 -11.33 -28.39 12.14
CA LEU A 269 -10.67 -29.60 12.63
C LEU A 269 -10.62 -29.65 14.17
N GLN A 270 -10.24 -28.55 14.83
CA GLN A 270 -10.12 -28.47 16.28
C GLN A 270 -11.48 -28.54 16.99
N ARG A 271 -12.53 -27.92 16.42
CA ARG A 271 -13.88 -27.89 17.00
C ARG A 271 -14.69 -29.15 16.68
N GLY A 272 -14.50 -29.73 15.50
CA GLY A 272 -15.21 -30.91 15.00
C GLY A 272 -16.73 -30.72 14.81
N ALA A 273 -17.23 -29.49 14.88
CA ALA A 273 -18.64 -29.16 14.69
C ALA A 273 -18.76 -27.86 13.91
N THR A 274 -19.73 -27.79 12.98
CA THR A 274 -19.97 -26.64 12.10
C THR A 274 -20.57 -25.46 12.88
N THR A 275 -21.69 -25.68 13.56
CA THR A 275 -22.48 -24.63 14.25
C THR A 275 -22.62 -24.89 15.74
N GLU A 276 -22.40 -26.12 16.19
CA GLU A 276 -22.53 -26.51 17.59
C GLU A 276 -21.19 -26.51 18.33
N VAL A 277 -21.26 -26.54 19.66
CA VAL A 277 -20.08 -26.65 20.52
C VAL A 277 -20.16 -28.00 21.21
N ARG A 278 -19.11 -28.82 21.05
CA ARG A 278 -19.02 -30.13 21.72
C ARG A 278 -18.74 -29.91 23.21
N ALA A 279 -19.79 -29.87 24.02
CA ALA A 279 -19.69 -29.84 25.47
C ALA A 279 -19.26 -31.23 26.01
N GLY A 280 -18.33 -31.28 26.96
CA GLY A 280 -17.95 -32.54 27.62
C GLY A 280 -16.46 -32.84 27.76
N GLY A 281 -15.59 -31.82 27.82
CA GLY A 281 -14.15 -32.02 28.06
C GLY A 281 -13.71 -31.61 29.47
N ARG A 282 -12.74 -32.33 30.06
CA ARG A 282 -11.99 -31.95 31.30
C ARG A 282 -11.06 -30.73 31.09
N GLY A 283 -11.47 -29.77 30.27
CA GLY A 283 -10.70 -28.58 29.93
C GLY A 283 -11.29 -27.32 30.56
N ARG A 284 -10.47 -26.27 30.69
CA ARG A 284 -10.82 -24.97 31.31
C ARG A 284 -12.10 -24.31 30.76
N PHE A 285 -12.48 -24.66 29.53
CA PHE A 285 -13.61 -24.07 28.81
C PHE A 285 -14.84 -25.00 28.70
N GLY A 286 -14.84 -26.18 29.35
CA GLY A 286 -15.94 -27.15 29.32
C GLY A 286 -16.17 -27.85 27.96
N ASN A 287 -15.40 -27.49 26.95
CA ASN A 287 -15.53 -27.97 25.58
C ASN A 287 -14.48 -29.03 25.24
N ARG A 288 -14.84 -29.98 24.37
CA ARG A 288 -13.93 -31.00 23.83
C ARG A 288 -13.34 -30.52 22.50
N PHE A 289 -12.07 -30.14 22.50
CA PHE A 289 -11.31 -29.77 21.30
C PHE A 289 -10.39 -30.91 20.86
N PHE A 290 -10.20 -31.05 19.55
CA PHE A 290 -9.25 -31.98 18.93
C PHE A 290 -7.89 -31.30 18.76
N GLY A 291 -6.81 -31.91 19.27
CA GLY A 291 -5.45 -31.38 19.21
C GLY A 291 -4.67 -31.60 20.51
N LEU A 292 -3.39 -31.21 20.51
CA LEU A 292 -2.49 -31.36 21.66
C LEU A 292 -2.81 -30.39 22.80
N GLY A 293 -3.48 -29.26 22.50
CA GLY A 293 -3.95 -28.30 23.50
C GLY A 293 -2.82 -27.66 24.31
N ARG A 294 -1.60 -27.54 23.76
CA ARG A 294 -0.47 -26.93 24.49
C ARG A 294 -0.69 -25.43 24.69
N HIS A 295 -0.20 -24.91 25.81
CA HIS A 295 -0.20 -23.47 26.07
C HIS A 295 0.88 -22.75 25.28
N TRP A 296 0.59 -21.52 24.87
CA TRP A 296 1.58 -20.66 24.23
C TRP A 296 2.64 -20.24 25.26
N PRO A 297 3.94 -20.36 24.96
CA PRO A 297 4.99 -19.98 25.90
C PRO A 297 4.93 -18.49 26.24
N ARG A 298 5.05 -18.14 27.53
CA ARG A 298 4.93 -16.76 28.02
C ARG A 298 5.96 -15.81 27.39
N VAL A 299 7.16 -16.30 27.11
CA VAL A 299 8.25 -15.53 26.49
C VAL A 299 7.88 -14.99 25.10
N LEU A 300 7.11 -15.77 24.31
CA LEU A 300 6.69 -15.40 22.95
C LEU A 300 5.30 -14.74 22.92
N SER A 301 4.73 -14.38 24.07
CA SER A 301 3.39 -13.79 24.13
C SER A 301 3.34 -12.31 23.73
N GLY A 302 4.52 -11.69 23.56
CA GLY A 302 4.67 -10.31 23.12
C GLY A 302 4.23 -10.07 21.66
N PRO A 303 4.09 -8.79 21.25
CA PRO A 303 3.70 -8.44 19.90
C PRO A 303 4.80 -8.70 18.86
N TRP A 304 6.06 -8.83 19.32
CA TRP A 304 7.26 -8.94 18.49
C TRP A 304 7.18 -9.97 17.38
N LEU A 305 6.66 -11.16 17.65
CA LEU A 305 6.60 -12.22 16.64
C LEU A 305 5.66 -11.84 15.48
N ARG A 306 4.50 -11.24 15.77
CA ARG A 306 3.60 -10.73 14.72
C ARG A 306 4.22 -9.55 13.96
N LEU A 307 4.91 -8.65 14.65
CA LEU A 307 5.59 -7.53 14.00
C LEU A 307 6.69 -8.03 13.07
N PHE A 308 7.48 -9.01 13.49
CA PHE A 308 8.53 -9.61 12.67
C PHE A 308 7.97 -10.19 11.37
N PHE A 309 6.92 -11.02 11.44
CA PHE A 309 6.27 -11.54 10.24
C PHE A 309 5.57 -10.46 9.41
N PHE A 310 5.04 -9.42 10.05
CA PHE A 310 4.47 -8.27 9.34
C PHE A 310 5.53 -7.50 8.56
N LEU A 311 6.72 -7.30 9.14
CA LEU A 311 7.84 -6.66 8.46
C LEU A 311 8.32 -7.51 7.27
N ILE A 312 8.44 -8.83 7.42
CA ILE A 312 8.77 -9.73 6.30
C ILE A 312 7.74 -9.62 5.18
N LEU A 313 6.45 -9.72 5.53
CA LEU A 313 5.36 -9.61 4.55
C LEU A 313 5.36 -8.23 3.87
N GLY A 314 5.64 -7.17 4.62
CA GLY A 314 5.74 -5.80 4.12
C GLY A 314 6.90 -5.61 3.15
N THR A 315 8.10 -6.08 3.52
CA THR A 315 9.31 -5.99 2.67
C THR A 315 9.14 -6.76 1.37
N LEU A 316 8.48 -7.92 1.41
CA LEU A 316 8.25 -8.75 0.23
C LEU A 316 6.97 -8.40 -0.53
N SER A 317 6.15 -7.46 -0.02
CA SER A 317 4.80 -7.19 -0.53
C SER A 317 4.77 -6.85 -2.02
N ALA A 318 5.69 -6.02 -2.52
CA ALA A 318 5.77 -5.65 -3.92
C ALA A 318 6.10 -6.86 -4.83
N SER A 319 7.01 -7.72 -4.39
CA SER A 319 7.36 -8.96 -5.12
C SER A 319 6.21 -9.97 -5.11
N LEU A 320 5.52 -10.10 -3.97
CA LEU A 320 4.35 -10.96 -3.82
C LEU A 320 3.20 -10.49 -4.74
N ALA A 321 2.94 -9.18 -4.78
CA ALA A 321 1.92 -8.59 -5.63
C ALA A 321 2.31 -8.61 -7.12
N GLY A 322 3.61 -8.52 -7.45
CA GLY A 322 4.09 -8.58 -8.83
C GLY A 322 3.93 -9.95 -9.49
N GLN A 323 3.96 -11.03 -8.70
CA GLN A 323 3.94 -12.41 -9.20
C GLN A 323 2.83 -13.25 -8.55
N PRO A 324 1.76 -13.61 -9.29
CA PRO A 324 0.59 -14.31 -8.74
C PRO A 324 0.90 -15.63 -8.03
N LYS A 325 1.86 -16.40 -8.54
CA LYS A 325 2.29 -17.67 -7.93
C LYS A 325 2.78 -17.50 -6.49
N TRP A 326 3.57 -16.45 -6.23
CA TRP A 326 4.08 -16.16 -4.90
C TRP A 326 2.98 -15.71 -3.93
N THR A 327 1.97 -14.97 -4.42
CA THR A 327 0.78 -14.66 -3.62
C THR A 327 0.07 -15.95 -3.19
N ALA A 328 -0.21 -16.88 -4.12
CA ALA A 328 -0.88 -18.13 -3.77
C ALA A 328 -0.06 -19.00 -2.81
N ILE A 329 1.26 -19.14 -3.05
CA ILE A 329 2.16 -19.89 -2.15
C ILE A 329 2.14 -19.30 -0.74
N THR A 330 2.21 -17.97 -0.63
CA THR A 330 2.18 -17.29 0.68
C THR A 330 0.86 -17.55 1.40
N LEU A 331 -0.27 -17.46 0.71
CA LEU A 331 -1.58 -17.77 1.30
C LEU A 331 -1.70 -19.24 1.71
N MET A 332 -1.19 -20.19 0.91
CA MET A 332 -1.14 -21.60 1.28
C MET A 332 -0.29 -21.84 2.53
N ILE A 333 0.89 -21.21 2.63
CA ILE A 333 1.74 -21.28 3.82
C ILE A 333 1.00 -20.73 5.04
N MET A 334 0.26 -19.63 4.91
CA MET A 334 -0.53 -19.06 6.01
C MET A 334 -1.68 -19.98 6.44
N VAL A 335 -2.37 -20.64 5.49
CA VAL A 335 -3.41 -21.63 5.79
C VAL A 335 -2.80 -22.84 6.49
N ALA A 336 -1.70 -23.39 5.96
CA ALA A 336 -1.00 -24.52 6.55
C ALA A 336 -0.50 -24.19 7.97
N ALA A 337 0.05 -22.99 8.18
CA ALA A 337 0.40 -22.50 9.51
C ALA A 337 -0.83 -22.40 10.41
N GLY A 338 -1.95 -21.84 9.94
CA GLY A 338 -3.20 -21.79 10.69
C GLY A 338 -3.66 -23.17 11.18
N VAL A 339 -3.64 -24.17 10.30
CA VAL A 339 -3.99 -25.56 10.60
C VAL A 339 -3.00 -26.21 11.57
N PHE A 340 -1.70 -26.05 11.34
CA PHE A 340 -0.67 -26.60 12.22
C PHE A 340 -0.80 -26.04 13.65
N PHE A 341 -0.95 -24.73 13.78
CA PHE A 341 -1.04 -24.08 15.08
C PHE A 341 -2.33 -24.42 15.83
N SER A 342 -3.46 -24.61 15.15
CA SER A 342 -4.71 -25.04 15.79
C SER A 342 -4.65 -26.47 16.31
N LEU A 343 -3.83 -27.34 15.70
CA LEU A 343 -3.65 -28.72 16.14
C LEU A 343 -2.69 -28.83 17.33
N VAL A 344 -1.65 -27.98 17.38
CA VAL A 344 -0.62 -28.04 18.43
C VAL A 344 -1.01 -27.23 19.67
N TRP A 345 -1.50 -26.00 19.49
CA TRP A 345 -1.81 -25.08 20.59
C TRP A 345 -3.31 -24.89 20.80
N GLU A 346 -3.67 -24.40 21.97
CA GLU A 346 -5.05 -24.08 22.29
C GLU A 346 -5.58 -22.89 21.44
N LEU A 347 -6.83 -23.04 20.96
CA LEU A 347 -7.62 -21.98 20.33
C LEU A 347 -6.89 -21.31 19.14
N ARG A 348 -7.28 -20.08 18.80
CA ARG A 348 -6.71 -19.28 17.71
C ARG A 348 -5.35 -18.65 18.08
N SER A 349 -4.39 -19.48 18.48
CA SER A 349 -3.03 -19.07 18.85
C SER A 349 -2.28 -18.38 17.70
N PHE A 350 -2.39 -18.91 16.47
CA PHE A 350 -1.82 -18.32 15.26
C PHE A 350 -2.28 -16.87 15.05
N CYS A 351 -3.59 -16.62 15.06
CA CYS A 351 -4.15 -15.29 14.88
C CYS A 351 -3.72 -14.32 15.99
N ARG A 352 -3.53 -14.82 17.21
CA ARG A 352 -3.16 -14.00 18.36
C ARG A 352 -1.68 -13.63 18.42
N TYR A 353 -0.77 -14.53 18.03
CA TYR A 353 0.66 -14.37 18.28
C TYR A 353 1.57 -14.43 17.03
N VAL A 354 1.08 -14.90 15.88
CA VAL A 354 1.94 -15.12 14.69
C VAL A 354 1.44 -14.36 13.46
N CYS A 355 0.13 -14.28 13.26
CA CYS A 355 -0.45 -13.75 12.02
C CYS A 355 -0.01 -12.29 11.75
N PRO A 356 0.65 -12.01 10.60
CA PRO A 356 1.12 -10.67 10.26
C PRO A 356 -0.03 -9.68 10.05
N VAL A 357 -1.16 -10.15 9.49
CA VAL A 357 -2.37 -9.33 9.28
C VAL A 357 -2.96 -8.88 10.62
N ALA A 358 -2.83 -9.68 11.68
CA ALA A 358 -3.29 -9.30 13.00
C ALA A 358 -2.45 -8.17 13.62
N ALA A 359 -1.16 -8.05 13.28
CA ALA A 359 -0.35 -6.89 13.68
C ALA A 359 -0.88 -5.60 13.04
N PHE A 360 -1.14 -5.63 11.73
CA PHE A 360 -1.74 -4.50 11.01
C PHE A 360 -3.07 -4.09 11.65
N ILE A 361 -4.01 -5.01 11.80
CA ILE A 361 -5.33 -4.74 12.38
C ILE A 361 -5.23 -4.21 13.82
N SER A 362 -4.31 -4.77 14.63
CA SER A 362 -4.17 -4.37 16.03
C SER A 362 -3.75 -2.92 16.17
N ALA A 363 -2.87 -2.41 15.29
CA ALA A 363 -2.43 -1.02 15.31
C ALA A 363 -3.62 -0.06 15.16
N TYR A 364 -4.50 -0.32 14.20
CA TYR A 364 -5.65 0.56 13.93
C TYR A 364 -6.84 0.32 14.87
N SER A 365 -6.91 -0.85 15.52
CA SER A 365 -8.00 -1.15 16.46
C SER A 365 -8.09 -0.16 17.63
N THR A 366 -6.99 0.52 17.96
CA THR A 366 -6.93 1.58 18.98
C THR A 366 -7.76 2.83 18.64
N ILE A 367 -8.04 3.06 17.35
CA ILE A 367 -8.84 4.17 16.84
C ILE A 367 -10.33 3.76 16.70
N GLY A 368 -10.63 2.47 16.83
CA GLY A 368 -11.98 1.93 16.65
C GLY A 368 -12.98 2.50 17.66
N ARG A 369 -14.18 2.86 17.18
CA ARG A 369 -15.26 3.42 18.01
C ARG A 369 -16.22 2.37 18.56
N LEU A 370 -16.03 1.10 18.17
CA LEU A 370 -16.86 -0.03 18.57
C LEU A 370 -16.04 -0.99 19.44
N MET A 371 -16.62 -1.42 20.56
CA MET A 371 -16.00 -2.39 21.47
C MET A 371 -17.00 -3.46 21.91
N VAL A 372 -16.51 -4.68 22.08
CA VAL A 372 -17.28 -5.79 22.67
C VAL A 372 -16.98 -5.83 24.16
N ARG A 373 -18.02 -5.78 25.00
CA ARG A 373 -17.92 -5.93 26.46
C ARG A 373 -18.79 -7.09 26.93
N LYS A 374 -18.42 -7.67 28.08
CA LYS A 374 -19.30 -8.60 28.80
C LYS A 374 -20.57 -7.82 29.17
N ARG A 375 -21.74 -8.40 28.86
CA ARG A 375 -23.01 -7.88 29.33
C ARG A 375 -23.07 -8.15 30.83
N ASN A 376 -23.05 -7.07 31.62
CA ASN A 376 -23.28 -7.17 33.07
C ASN A 376 -24.70 -7.66 33.35
#